data_AF-F7A8C7-F1
#
_entry.id   AF-F7A8C7-F1
#
_cell.length_a   1.000
_cell.length_b   1.000
_cell.length_c   1.000
_cell.angle_alpha   90.00
_cell.angle_beta   90.00
_cell.angle_gamma   90.00
#
_symmetry.space_group_name_H-M   'P 1'
#
loop_
_entity.id
_entity.type
_entity.pdbx_description
1 polymer ?
#
loop_
_entity_poly.entity_id
_entity_poly.type
_entity_poly.pdbx_seq_one_letter_code
_entity_poly.pdbx_strand_id
1 'polypeptide(L)'
;MNPEEEEEEEEREAGKGGRPFAGRLQDSRSLDGLSGACSGWGSGGTAPPGGPEPGAGGGRRATISSALELEGTVSRHGDLTHFVANNLQLKIRLSGNPQPLPPPPSARPAPAPAPTIPPIDPEVLRDLERLSRELGARVERLLRGLGGAVQELTALSVGCIQTYRDAVDSLGEAVDMSIKGMYTLLARCEELERALQPVQGLARQIRDIRRTLEVLEALCK
;
A
#
# COMPACT_ATOMS: atom_id res chain seq x y z
N MET A 1 45.98 0.84 54.38
CA MET A 1 45.39 0.20 53.19
C MET A 1 44.09 -0.43 53.68
N ASN A 2 42.97 0.27 53.49
CA ASN A 2 41.67 -0.07 54.05
C ASN A 2 40.77 -0.51 52.87
N PRO A 3 39.98 -1.59 52.97
CA PRO A 3 39.23 -2.16 51.85
C PRO A 3 37.89 -1.45 51.54
N GLU A 4 37.68 -0.24 52.07
CA GLU A 4 36.43 0.52 51.91
C GLU A 4 36.53 1.63 50.83
N GLU A 5 37.70 1.78 50.19
CA GLU A 5 37.92 2.78 49.14
C GLU A 5 37.79 2.21 47.71
N GLU A 6 37.65 0.89 47.54
CA GLU A 6 37.48 0.26 46.22
C GLU A 6 36.01 0.20 45.75
N GLU A 7 35.02 0.38 46.64
CA GLU A 7 33.60 0.34 46.26
C GLU A 7 33.04 1.72 45.83
N GLU A 8 33.72 2.84 46.11
CA GLU A 8 33.26 4.19 45.71
C GLU A 8 33.72 4.63 44.30
N GLU A 9 34.64 3.90 43.65
CA GLU A 9 35.07 4.21 42.27
C GLU A 9 34.22 3.52 41.19
N GLU A 10 33.43 2.48 41.53
CA GLU A 10 32.62 1.75 40.55
C GLU A 10 31.22 2.37 40.30
N GLU A 11 30.74 3.27 41.17
CA GLU A 11 29.44 3.95 41.01
C GLU A 11 29.49 5.24 40.13
N ARG A 12 30.64 5.60 39.55
CA ARG A 12 30.78 6.80 38.69
C ARG A 12 30.70 6.56 37.18
N GLU A 13 30.30 5.37 36.73
CA GLU A 13 30.00 5.10 35.31
C GLU A 13 28.52 4.85 35.01
N ALA A 14 27.64 5.66 35.61
CA ALA A 14 26.32 5.91 35.02
C ALA A 14 26.38 7.18 34.14
N GLY A 15 26.42 7.01 32.81
CA GLY A 15 25.81 8.00 31.92
C GLY A 15 26.60 8.47 30.70
N LYS A 16 26.60 7.67 29.62
CA LYS A 16 26.47 8.23 28.26
C LYS A 16 26.15 7.15 27.22
N GLY A 17 24.86 6.88 27.00
CA GLY A 17 24.45 5.89 26.00
C GLY A 17 23.02 6.04 25.48
N GLY A 18 22.36 7.18 25.70
CA GLY A 18 21.07 7.47 25.08
C GLY A 18 21.26 7.79 23.60
N ARG A 19 21.15 6.79 22.72
CA ARG A 19 20.95 7.03 21.28
C ARG A 19 19.47 7.26 21.04
N PRO A 20 19.03 8.45 20.57
CA PRO A 20 17.69 8.56 20.02
C PRO A 20 17.66 7.75 18.73
N PHE A 21 16.69 6.84 18.61
CA PHE A 21 16.42 6.10 17.39
C PHE A 21 15.79 7.05 16.36
N ALA A 22 16.60 7.97 15.81
CA ALA A 22 16.25 8.81 14.67
C ALA A 22 16.62 8.08 13.38
N GLY A 23 16.00 6.92 13.15
CA GLY A 23 16.02 6.21 11.87
C GLY A 23 14.99 6.83 10.94
N ARG A 24 15.42 7.89 10.24
CA ARG A 24 14.80 8.54 9.08
C ARG A 24 13.87 7.59 8.28
N LEU A 25 12.55 7.71 8.52
CA LEU A 25 11.51 7.17 7.64
C LEU A 25 11.34 8.12 6.44
N GLN A 26 12.29 8.09 5.51
CA GLN A 26 12.12 8.71 4.20
C GLN A 26 12.82 7.82 3.17
N ASP A 27 12.11 6.80 2.72
CA ASP A 27 12.35 6.19 1.42
C ASP A 27 10.99 5.98 0.76
N SER A 28 10.51 7.05 0.13
CA SER A 28 9.43 7.02 -0.85
C SER A 28 9.91 6.26 -2.08
N ARG A 29 9.94 4.93 -2.01
CA ARG A 29 10.14 4.09 -3.20
C ARG A 29 8.78 3.68 -3.74
N SER A 30 8.59 4.06 -5.00
CA SER A 30 7.37 4.04 -5.79
C SER A 30 6.55 2.74 -5.71
N LEU A 31 5.22 2.87 -5.59
CA LEU A 31 4.25 1.76 -5.68
C LEU A 31 3.81 1.51 -7.14
N ASP A 32 4.75 1.45 -8.09
CA ASP A 32 4.43 1.22 -9.51
C ASP A 32 4.30 -0.28 -9.89
N GLY A 33 4.32 -1.19 -8.92
CA GLY A 33 4.43 -2.63 -9.16
C GLY A 33 3.17 -3.49 -9.01
N LEU A 34 2.02 -2.93 -8.58
CA LEU A 34 0.86 -3.77 -8.20
C LEU A 34 -0.16 -4.05 -9.31
N SER A 35 0.14 -3.70 -10.56
CA SER A 35 -0.74 -3.97 -11.72
C SER A 35 -0.34 -5.22 -12.52
N GLY A 36 0.06 -6.31 -11.85
CA GLY A 36 0.51 -7.54 -12.52
C GLY A 36 -0.06 -8.86 -11.99
N ALA A 37 -0.82 -8.85 -10.90
CA ALA A 37 -1.22 -10.08 -10.20
C ALA A 37 -2.70 -10.43 -10.37
N CYS A 38 -3.25 -10.28 -11.58
CA CYS A 38 -4.59 -10.78 -11.93
C CYS A 38 -4.62 -11.36 -13.36
N SER A 39 -3.58 -12.10 -13.77
CA SER A 39 -3.54 -12.77 -15.08
C SER A 39 -2.84 -14.12 -14.94
N GLY A 40 -3.46 -15.08 -14.25
CA GLY A 40 -2.81 -16.33 -13.88
C GLY A 40 -3.75 -17.50 -13.72
N TRP A 41 -4.58 -17.79 -14.72
CA TRP A 41 -5.15 -19.13 -14.91
C TRP A 41 -5.47 -19.32 -16.41
N GLY A 42 -4.62 -20.08 -17.10
CA GLY A 42 -4.82 -20.35 -18.53
C GLY A 42 -3.58 -20.90 -19.24
N SER A 43 -3.39 -22.21 -19.13
CA SER A 43 -2.92 -23.16 -20.15
C SER A 43 -1.96 -22.69 -21.27
N GLY A 44 -0.76 -23.28 -21.27
CA GLY A 44 -0.08 -23.82 -22.46
C GLY A 44 0.38 -22.86 -23.58
N GLY A 45 1.69 -22.82 -23.81
CA GLY A 45 2.22 -22.33 -25.09
C GLY A 45 3.63 -21.76 -25.02
N THR A 46 4.61 -22.57 -25.39
CA THR A 46 5.97 -22.14 -25.74
C THR A 46 5.96 -21.28 -27.01
N ALA A 47 6.44 -20.03 -26.96
CA ALA A 47 6.92 -19.28 -28.12
C ALA A 47 7.93 -18.19 -27.71
N PRO A 48 9.03 -17.97 -28.47
CA PRO A 48 10.11 -17.04 -28.12
C PRO A 48 9.82 -15.59 -28.58
N PRO A 49 10.57 -14.59 -28.07
CA PRO A 49 10.29 -13.18 -28.31
C PRO A 49 10.94 -12.69 -29.61
N GLY A 50 10.15 -12.01 -30.43
CA GLY A 50 10.62 -11.27 -31.60
C GLY A 50 9.85 -9.96 -31.72
N GLY A 51 10.58 -8.84 -31.71
CA GLY A 51 10.19 -7.58 -32.35
C GLY A 51 11.41 -7.06 -33.12
N PRO A 52 11.36 -5.90 -33.79
CA PRO A 52 10.23 -5.10 -34.29
C PRO A 52 10.24 -5.02 -35.83
N GLU A 53 9.10 -4.77 -36.49
CA GLU A 53 9.06 -4.46 -37.93
C GLU A 53 8.49 -3.04 -38.16
N PRO A 54 9.27 -2.12 -38.75
CA PRO A 54 8.78 -0.88 -39.34
C PRO A 54 8.50 -1.09 -40.83
N GLY A 55 7.32 -0.74 -41.32
CA GLY A 55 7.01 -0.98 -42.74
C GLY A 55 5.78 -0.26 -43.24
N ALA A 56 6.01 0.92 -43.82
CA ALA A 56 5.04 1.64 -44.61
C ALA A 56 4.52 0.77 -45.77
N GLY A 57 3.20 0.65 -45.89
CA GLY A 57 2.53 -0.06 -46.97
C GLY A 57 1.20 0.60 -47.32
N GLY A 58 1.28 1.77 -47.96
CA GLY A 58 0.15 2.59 -48.37
C GLY A 58 -0.72 1.93 -49.45
N GLY A 59 -1.73 1.17 -49.03
CA GLY A 59 -2.87 0.82 -49.84
C GLY A 59 -3.78 2.04 -50.00
N ARG A 60 -3.83 2.59 -51.22
CA ARG A 60 -4.71 3.70 -51.62
C ARG A 60 -6.19 3.31 -51.42
N ARG A 61 -6.73 3.61 -50.24
CA ARG A 61 -8.16 3.83 -50.03
C ARG A 61 -8.30 5.30 -49.67
N ALA A 62 -8.99 6.08 -50.48
CA ALA A 62 -9.32 7.46 -50.12
C ALA A 62 -10.17 7.40 -48.84
N THR A 63 -9.53 7.56 -47.68
CA THR A 63 -10.23 7.64 -46.40
C THR A 63 -10.77 9.05 -46.27
N ILE A 64 -11.88 9.22 -45.53
CA ILE A 64 -12.59 10.49 -45.35
C ILE A 64 -11.62 11.62 -44.92
N SER A 65 -10.51 11.26 -44.26
CA SER A 65 -9.37 12.12 -43.93
C SER A 65 -8.80 12.87 -45.14
N SER A 66 -8.61 12.22 -46.29
CA SER A 66 -8.02 12.87 -47.48
C SER A 66 -8.96 13.88 -48.13
N ALA A 67 -10.28 13.72 -47.96
CA ALA A 67 -11.26 14.70 -48.42
C ALA A 67 -11.34 15.91 -47.45
N LEU A 68 -11.27 15.65 -46.15
CA LEU A 68 -11.25 16.70 -45.13
C LEU A 68 -9.95 17.52 -45.17
N GLU A 69 -8.80 16.89 -45.40
CA GLU A 69 -7.51 17.57 -45.59
C GLU A 69 -7.50 18.47 -46.84
N LEU A 70 -8.36 18.21 -47.84
CA LEU A 70 -8.56 19.07 -49.00
C LEU A 70 -9.37 20.34 -48.65
N GLU A 71 -10.30 20.23 -47.69
CA GLU A 71 -11.23 21.30 -47.30
C GLU A 71 -10.78 22.07 -46.05
N GLY A 72 -9.77 21.59 -45.31
CA GLY A 72 -9.31 22.18 -44.07
C GLY A 72 -8.12 21.47 -43.44
N THR A 73 -7.72 21.92 -42.25
CA THR A 73 -6.64 21.33 -41.46
C THR A 73 -7.22 20.30 -40.48
N VAL A 74 -6.69 19.08 -40.49
CA VAL A 74 -7.06 18.00 -39.57
C VAL A 74 -5.92 17.75 -38.59
N SER A 75 -6.21 17.74 -37.29
CA SER A 75 -5.29 17.33 -36.23
C SER A 75 -5.90 16.16 -35.45
N ARG A 76 -5.09 15.16 -35.12
CA ARG A 76 -5.54 13.97 -34.37
C ARG A 76 -4.78 13.86 -33.06
N HIS A 77 -5.52 13.73 -31.97
CA HIS A 77 -4.95 13.51 -30.64
C HIS A 77 -5.64 12.32 -29.99
N GLY A 78 -4.98 11.17 -29.98
CA GLY A 78 -5.60 9.89 -29.59
C GLY A 78 -6.79 9.57 -30.48
N ASP A 79 -7.95 9.33 -29.85
CA ASP A 79 -9.21 9.04 -30.54
C ASP A 79 -9.95 10.31 -31.01
N LEU A 80 -9.48 11.51 -30.62
CA LEU A 80 -10.12 12.78 -30.96
C LEU A 80 -9.57 13.35 -32.28
N THR A 81 -10.47 13.72 -33.20
CA THR A 81 -10.14 14.38 -34.46
C THR A 81 -10.63 15.83 -34.44
N HIS A 82 -9.69 16.77 -34.49
CA HIS A 82 -9.95 18.19 -34.68
C HIS A 82 -9.93 18.53 -36.16
N PHE A 83 -10.94 19.25 -36.64
CA PHE A 83 -11.01 19.74 -38.01
C PHE A 83 -11.30 21.24 -38.03
N VAL A 84 -10.46 21.99 -38.75
CA VAL A 84 -10.63 23.42 -38.98
C VAL A 84 -10.73 23.64 -40.49
N ALA A 85 -11.90 24.04 -40.97
CA ALA A 85 -12.10 24.28 -42.39
C ALA A 85 -11.34 25.52 -42.91
N ASN A 86 -10.88 25.45 -44.15
CA ASN A 86 -10.37 26.61 -44.87
C ASN A 86 -11.50 27.62 -45.07
N ASN A 87 -11.22 28.90 -44.82
CA ASN A 87 -12.22 29.98 -44.90
C ASN A 87 -13.40 29.82 -43.91
N LEU A 88 -13.13 29.32 -42.70
CA LEU A 88 -14.15 29.15 -41.63
C LEU A 88 -15.02 30.41 -41.44
N GLN A 89 -14.41 31.60 -41.45
CA GLN A 89 -15.12 32.87 -41.32
C GLN A 89 -16.15 33.11 -42.45
N LEU A 90 -15.81 32.78 -43.69
CA LEU A 90 -16.72 32.89 -44.84
C LEU A 90 -17.86 31.88 -44.73
N LYS A 91 -17.57 30.63 -44.35
CA LYS A 91 -18.58 29.59 -44.15
C LYS A 91 -19.56 29.95 -43.04
N ILE A 92 -19.07 30.56 -41.94
CA ILE A 92 -19.92 31.10 -40.87
C ILE A 92 -20.81 32.23 -41.41
N ARG A 93 -20.26 33.16 -42.20
CA ARG A 93 -21.08 34.24 -42.80
C ARG A 93 -22.15 33.72 -43.77
N LEU A 94 -21.84 32.70 -44.56
CA LEU A 94 -22.81 32.05 -45.44
C LEU A 94 -23.88 31.28 -44.64
N SER A 95 -23.52 30.69 -43.50
CA SER A 95 -24.46 30.04 -42.58
C SER A 95 -25.35 31.05 -41.83
N GLY A 96 -24.87 32.27 -41.60
CA GLY A 96 -25.56 33.30 -40.81
C GLY A 96 -26.40 34.28 -41.62
N ASN A 97 -26.40 34.19 -42.95
CA ASN A 97 -27.11 35.12 -43.82
C ASN A 97 -28.33 34.43 -44.46
N PRO A 98 -29.55 34.58 -43.94
CA PRO A 98 -30.74 34.27 -44.72
C PRO A 98 -30.71 35.21 -45.93
N GLN A 99 -30.50 34.64 -47.12
CA GLN A 99 -30.43 35.43 -48.34
C GLN A 99 -31.68 36.34 -48.42
N PRO A 100 -31.54 37.66 -48.66
CA PRO A 100 -32.70 38.48 -48.99
C PRO A 100 -33.24 37.97 -50.33
N LEU A 101 -34.32 37.19 -50.28
CA LEU A 101 -35.10 36.85 -51.46
C LEU A 101 -35.55 38.16 -52.12
N PRO A 102 -35.45 38.30 -53.46
CA PRO A 102 -36.06 39.43 -54.16
C PRO A 102 -37.58 39.46 -53.86
N PRO A 103 -38.21 40.65 -53.81
CA PRO A 103 -39.60 40.77 -53.39
C PRO A 103 -40.50 39.96 -54.34
N PRO A 104 -41.34 39.03 -53.83
CA PRO A 104 -42.33 38.37 -54.67
C PRO A 104 -43.46 39.37 -55.02
N PRO A 105 -44.03 39.32 -56.23
CA PRO A 105 -45.28 40.02 -56.50
C PRO A 105 -46.38 39.38 -55.63
N SER A 106 -46.84 40.15 -54.65
CA SER A 106 -48.14 40.06 -53.96
C SER A 106 -48.76 38.66 -53.84
N ALA A 107 -48.37 37.88 -52.83
CA ALA A 107 -49.20 36.81 -52.28
C ALA A 107 -48.75 36.41 -50.86
N ARG A 108 -49.57 36.76 -49.85
CA ARG A 108 -49.70 36.24 -48.47
C ARG A 108 -48.44 36.14 -47.56
N PRO A 109 -48.59 36.38 -46.24
CA PRO A 109 -47.50 36.15 -45.30
C PRO A 109 -47.18 34.65 -45.21
N ALA A 110 -45.98 34.25 -45.64
CA ALA A 110 -45.43 32.94 -45.38
C ALA A 110 -44.91 32.90 -43.93
N PRO A 111 -45.19 31.83 -43.16
CA PRO A 111 -44.72 31.71 -41.79
C PRO A 111 -43.19 31.60 -41.77
N ALA A 112 -42.56 32.31 -40.82
CA ALA A 112 -41.14 32.17 -40.52
C ALA A 112 -40.77 30.67 -40.35
N PRO A 113 -39.59 30.21 -40.80
CA PRO A 113 -39.17 28.84 -40.55
C PRO A 113 -39.12 28.64 -39.04
N ALA A 114 -40.10 27.88 -38.54
CA ALA A 114 -40.14 27.44 -37.16
C ALA A 114 -38.81 26.75 -36.82
N PRO A 115 -38.29 26.92 -35.60
CA PRO A 115 -37.03 26.29 -35.20
C PRO A 115 -37.08 24.80 -35.57
N THR A 116 -36.13 24.36 -36.37
CA THR A 116 -36.03 23.00 -36.97
C THR A 116 -35.75 21.91 -35.93
N ILE A 117 -35.82 22.23 -34.64
CA ILE A 117 -35.63 21.31 -33.54
C ILE A 117 -37.04 20.80 -33.16
N PRO A 118 -37.33 19.50 -33.33
CA PRO A 118 -38.61 18.95 -32.88
C PRO A 118 -38.79 19.24 -31.38
N PRO A 119 -40.02 19.52 -30.93
CA PRO A 119 -40.28 19.86 -29.53
C PRO A 119 -39.78 18.72 -28.63
N ILE A 120 -38.92 19.07 -27.67
CA ILE A 120 -38.40 18.13 -26.68
C ILE A 120 -39.57 17.64 -25.84
N ASP A 121 -39.73 16.32 -25.75
CA ASP A 121 -40.76 15.72 -24.91
C ASP A 121 -40.47 16.01 -23.43
N PRO A 122 -41.37 16.75 -22.72
CA PRO A 122 -41.17 17.08 -21.32
C PRO A 122 -41.15 15.84 -20.41
N GLU A 123 -41.79 14.73 -20.80
CA GLU A 123 -41.80 13.50 -19.99
C GLU A 123 -40.40 12.88 -19.90
N VAL A 124 -39.65 12.88 -20.99
CA VAL A 124 -38.26 12.37 -21.01
C VAL A 124 -37.36 13.21 -20.10
N LEU A 125 -37.55 14.52 -20.05
CA LEU A 125 -36.81 15.40 -19.14
C LEU A 125 -37.15 15.10 -17.67
N ARG A 126 -38.43 14.85 -17.36
CA ARG A 126 -38.85 14.44 -16.01
C ARG A 126 -38.29 13.08 -15.60
N ASP A 127 -38.25 12.13 -16.52
CA ASP A 127 -37.68 10.82 -16.29
C ASP A 127 -36.16 10.88 -16.06
N LEU A 128 -35.44 11.68 -16.86
CA LEU A 128 -34.02 11.93 -16.65
C LEU A 128 -33.75 12.59 -15.30
N GLU A 129 -34.57 13.55 -14.91
CA GLU A 129 -34.48 14.22 -13.61
C GLU A 129 -34.74 13.22 -12.45
N ARG A 130 -35.71 12.32 -12.60
CA ARG A 130 -35.99 11.25 -11.62
C ARG A 130 -34.82 10.27 -11.51
N LEU A 131 -34.32 9.77 -12.65
CA LEU A 131 -33.20 8.83 -12.70
C LEU A 131 -31.92 9.44 -12.12
N SER A 132 -31.64 10.71 -12.43
CA SER A 132 -30.46 11.41 -11.89
C SER A 132 -30.55 11.61 -10.37
N ARG A 133 -31.73 11.95 -9.83
CA ARG A 133 -31.96 11.99 -8.38
C ARG A 133 -31.79 10.63 -7.73
N GLU A 134 -32.32 9.56 -8.33
CA GLU A 134 -32.19 8.21 -7.79
C GLU A 134 -30.73 7.74 -7.79
N LEU A 135 -29.99 8.02 -8.88
CA LEU A 135 -28.56 7.75 -8.97
C LEU A 135 -27.79 8.52 -7.89
N GLY A 136 -28.08 9.81 -7.70
CA GLY A 136 -27.49 10.63 -6.64
C GLY A 136 -27.69 10.00 -5.25
N ALA A 137 -28.93 9.61 -4.93
CA ALA A 137 -29.24 8.96 -3.65
C ALA A 137 -28.58 7.58 -3.47
N ARG A 138 -28.29 6.85 -4.56
CA ARG A 138 -27.53 5.59 -4.51
C ARG A 138 -26.04 5.87 -4.25
N VAL A 139 -25.46 6.86 -4.92
CA VAL A 139 -24.06 7.27 -4.72
C VAL A 139 -23.84 7.80 -3.30
N GLU A 140 -24.73 8.64 -2.78
CA GLU A 140 -24.64 9.14 -1.39
C GLU A 140 -24.65 8.00 -0.37
N ARG A 141 -25.53 7.00 -0.55
CA ARG A 141 -25.55 5.81 0.31
C ARG A 141 -24.25 5.03 0.23
N LEU A 142 -23.68 4.87 -0.97
CA LEU A 142 -22.41 4.17 -1.17
C LEU A 142 -21.25 4.94 -0.50
N LEU A 143 -21.15 6.25 -0.72
CA LEU A 143 -20.12 7.09 -0.09
C LEU A 143 -20.22 7.06 1.44
N ARG A 144 -21.44 7.11 1.98
CA ARG A 144 -21.65 7.00 3.42
C ARG A 144 -21.26 5.62 3.95
N GLY A 145 -21.58 4.54 3.22
CA GLY A 145 -21.17 3.18 3.55
C GLY A 145 -19.66 3.00 3.51
N LEU A 146 -19.00 3.52 2.48
CA LEU A 146 -17.54 3.51 2.35
C LEU A 146 -16.88 4.31 3.49
N GLY A 147 -17.42 5.48 3.82
CA GLY A 147 -16.95 6.28 4.96
C GLY A 147 -17.02 5.51 6.28
N GLY A 148 -18.13 4.81 6.53
CA GLY A 148 -18.27 3.94 7.70
C GLY A 148 -17.27 2.78 7.71
N ALA A 149 -17.11 2.08 6.58
CA ALA A 149 -16.17 0.95 6.48
C ALA A 149 -14.71 1.39 6.69
N VAL A 150 -14.32 2.56 6.18
CA VAL A 150 -12.98 3.13 6.41
C VAL A 150 -12.78 3.51 7.87
N GLN A 151 -13.79 4.07 8.53
CA GLN A 151 -13.73 4.39 9.96
C GLN A 151 -13.61 3.12 10.81
N GLU A 152 -14.35 2.07 10.48
CA GLU A 152 -14.27 0.76 11.14
C GLU A 152 -12.89 0.13 10.96
N LEU A 153 -12.35 0.12 9.74
CA LEU A 153 -10.99 -0.34 9.44
C LEU A 153 -9.92 0.46 10.21
N THR A 154 -10.11 1.76 10.33
CA THR A 154 -9.19 2.64 11.09
C THR A 154 -9.25 2.31 12.57
N ALA A 155 -10.46 2.14 13.14
CA ALA A 155 -10.65 1.74 14.53
C ALA A 155 -10.03 0.36 14.81
N LEU A 156 -10.20 -0.60 13.89
CA LEU A 156 -9.56 -1.91 13.97
C LEU A 156 -8.04 -1.80 13.95
N SER A 157 -7.46 -0.99 13.05
CA SER A 157 -6.01 -0.78 12.97
C SER A 157 -5.44 -0.19 14.25
N VAL A 158 -6.12 0.80 14.85
CA VAL A 158 -5.76 1.35 16.15
C VAL A 158 -5.83 0.26 17.23
N GLY A 159 -6.89 -0.56 17.23
CA GLY A 159 -7.02 -1.69 18.14
C GLY A 159 -5.88 -2.70 18.01
N CYS A 160 -5.45 -3.04 16.80
CA CYS A 160 -4.31 -3.92 16.57
C CYS A 160 -3.01 -3.36 17.17
N ILE A 161 -2.74 -2.07 16.96
CA ILE A 161 -1.56 -1.40 17.54
C ILE A 161 -1.60 -1.44 19.06
N GLN A 162 -2.78 -1.20 19.65
CA GLN A 162 -2.98 -1.26 21.09
C GLN A 162 -2.67 -2.66 21.64
N THR A 163 -3.25 -3.71 21.04
CA THR A 163 -3.01 -5.10 21.45
C THR A 163 -1.54 -5.49 21.31
N TYR A 164 -0.86 -5.07 20.23
CA TYR A 164 0.58 -5.32 20.09
C TYR A 164 1.40 -4.64 21.18
N ARG A 165 1.06 -3.40 21.52
CA ARG A 165 1.72 -2.66 22.59
C ARG A 165 1.55 -3.38 23.93
N ASP A 166 0.32 -3.73 24.28
CA ASP A 166 0.02 -4.42 25.54
C ASP A 166 0.72 -5.79 25.61
N ALA A 167 0.77 -6.52 24.49
CA ALA A 167 1.46 -7.81 24.42
C ALA A 167 2.98 -7.67 24.58
N VAL A 168 3.59 -6.66 23.96
CA VAL A 168 5.03 -6.40 24.08
C VAL A 168 5.38 -5.93 25.50
N ASP A 169 4.57 -5.05 26.09
CA ASP A 169 4.76 -4.58 27.47
C ASP A 169 4.67 -5.76 28.45
N SER A 170 3.64 -6.61 28.32
CA SER A 170 3.49 -7.82 29.14
C SER A 170 4.64 -8.83 28.96
N LEU A 171 5.12 -9.02 27.72
CA LEU A 171 6.28 -9.85 27.45
C LEU A 171 7.54 -9.28 28.10
N GLY A 172 7.73 -7.96 28.06
CA GLY A 172 8.83 -7.26 28.71
C GLY A 172 8.86 -7.53 30.21
N GLU A 173 7.72 -7.41 30.89
CA GLU A 173 7.60 -7.72 32.32
C GLU A 173 7.88 -9.20 32.62
N ALA A 174 7.36 -10.12 31.80
CA ALA A 174 7.59 -11.56 31.97
C ALA A 174 9.07 -11.93 31.82
N VAL A 175 9.76 -11.34 30.84
CA VAL A 175 11.19 -11.57 30.62
C VAL A 175 12.02 -10.96 31.76
N ASP A 176 11.70 -9.76 32.23
CA ASP A 176 12.36 -9.16 33.41
C ASP A 176 12.23 -10.06 34.65
N MET A 177 11.04 -10.60 34.89
CA MET A 177 10.84 -11.58 35.95
C MET A 177 11.66 -12.86 35.75
N SER A 178 11.81 -13.32 34.51
CA SER A 178 12.65 -14.48 34.19
C SER A 178 14.13 -14.23 34.48
N ILE A 179 14.64 -13.03 34.17
CA ILE A 179 16.02 -12.64 34.43
C ILE A 179 16.27 -12.59 35.93
N LYS A 180 15.38 -11.94 36.69
CA LYS A 180 15.43 -11.92 38.16
C LYS A 180 15.39 -13.33 38.75
N GLY A 181 14.53 -14.18 38.21
CA GLY A 181 14.45 -15.59 38.59
C GLY A 181 15.74 -16.35 38.31
N MET A 182 16.40 -16.06 37.18
CA MET A 182 17.67 -16.68 36.80
C MET A 182 18.81 -16.28 37.73
N TYR A 183 18.92 -15.00 38.08
CA TYR A 183 19.92 -14.55 39.07
C TYR A 183 19.68 -15.17 40.45
N THR A 184 18.42 -15.29 40.86
CA THR A 184 18.07 -15.98 42.11
C THR A 184 18.50 -17.45 42.06
N LEU A 185 18.24 -18.14 40.95
CA LEU A 185 18.64 -19.53 40.76
C LEU A 185 20.16 -19.70 40.79
N LEU A 186 20.89 -18.80 40.14
CA LEU A 186 22.36 -18.80 40.16
C LEU A 186 22.89 -18.72 41.59
N ALA A 187 22.38 -17.79 42.40
CA ALA A 187 22.76 -17.66 43.80
C ALA A 187 22.48 -18.96 44.60
N ARG A 188 21.33 -19.61 44.35
CA ARG A 188 21.02 -20.91 44.99
C ARG A 188 21.94 -22.04 44.54
N CYS A 189 22.36 -22.05 43.27
CA CYS A 189 23.33 -23.01 42.78
C CYS A 189 24.69 -22.84 43.47
N GLU A 190 25.15 -21.61 43.67
CA GLU A 190 26.40 -21.33 44.38
C GLU A 190 26.32 -21.71 45.87
N GLU A 191 25.19 -21.44 46.53
CA GLU A 191 24.94 -21.90 47.91
C GLU A 191 24.98 -23.44 48.00
N LEU A 192 24.33 -24.12 47.06
CA LEU A 192 24.34 -25.58 47.00
C LEU A 192 25.76 -26.14 46.76
N GLU A 193 26.54 -25.52 45.88
CA GLU A 193 27.92 -25.91 45.63
C GLU A 193 28.79 -25.78 46.90
N ARG A 194 28.64 -24.68 47.65
CA ARG A 194 29.31 -24.52 48.95
C ARG A 194 28.87 -25.60 49.94
N ALA A 195 27.57 -25.94 50.00
CA ALA A 195 27.05 -26.99 50.86
C ALA A 195 27.58 -28.40 50.48
N LEU A 196 27.99 -28.62 49.24
CA LEU A 196 28.53 -29.89 48.75
C LEU A 196 30.03 -30.08 49.01
N GLN A 197 30.78 -29.03 49.39
CA GLN A 197 32.22 -29.14 49.67
C GLN A 197 32.60 -30.24 50.69
N PRO A 198 31.88 -30.45 51.81
CA PRO A 198 32.20 -31.50 52.78
C PRO A 198 32.05 -32.93 52.19
N VAL A 199 31.15 -33.12 51.23
CA VAL A 199 30.92 -34.42 50.58
C VAL A 199 32.18 -34.88 49.83
N GLN A 200 32.90 -33.96 49.19
CA GLN A 200 34.17 -34.25 48.53
C GLN A 200 35.27 -34.64 49.52
N GLY A 201 35.24 -34.06 50.73
CA GLY A 201 36.11 -34.44 51.84
C GLY A 201 35.83 -35.87 52.32
N LEU A 202 34.56 -36.18 52.57
CA LEU A 202 34.12 -37.51 52.98
C LEU A 202 34.50 -38.58 51.93
N ALA A 203 34.36 -38.27 50.64
CA ALA A 203 34.77 -39.16 49.55
C ALA A 203 36.29 -39.44 49.52
N ARG A 204 37.14 -38.53 50.01
CA ARG A 204 38.58 -38.79 50.19
C ARG A 204 38.81 -39.70 51.38
N GLN A 205 38.19 -39.40 52.53
CA GLN A 205 38.32 -40.21 53.74
C GLN A 205 37.93 -41.67 53.51
N ILE A 206 36.82 -41.92 52.81
CA ILE A 206 36.38 -43.28 52.46
C ILE A 206 37.44 -44.01 51.62
N ARG A 207 38.05 -43.32 50.65
CA ARG A 207 39.11 -43.90 49.81
C ARG A 207 40.36 -44.23 50.62
N ASP A 208 40.72 -43.38 51.58
CA ASP A 208 41.88 -43.62 52.43
C ASP A 208 41.63 -44.79 53.38
N ILE A 209 40.44 -44.88 53.98
CA ILE A 209 40.02 -46.06 54.76
C ILE A 209 40.15 -47.32 53.91
N ARG A 210 39.62 -47.31 52.69
CA ARG A 210 39.71 -48.45 51.78
C ARG A 210 41.16 -48.86 51.50
N ARG A 211 42.05 -47.91 51.22
CA ARG A 211 43.49 -48.20 51.03
C ARG A 211 44.13 -48.81 52.28
N THR A 212 43.81 -48.29 53.47
CA THR A 212 44.34 -48.86 54.70
C THR A 212 43.85 -50.30 54.92
N LEU A 213 42.59 -50.58 54.58
CA LEU A 213 42.05 -51.94 54.61
C LEU A 213 42.77 -52.85 53.60
N GLU A 214 43.06 -52.38 52.39
CA GLU A 214 43.80 -53.15 51.38
C GLU A 214 45.24 -53.49 51.85
N VAL A 215 45.94 -52.57 52.51
CA VAL A 215 47.27 -52.83 53.10
C VAL A 215 47.19 -53.85 54.24
N LEU A 216 46.20 -53.70 55.14
CA LEU A 216 46.00 -54.66 56.22
C LEU A 216 45.68 -56.06 55.67
N GLU A 217 44.87 -56.15 54.64
CA GLU A 217 44.56 -57.42 53.97
C GLU A 217 45.81 -58.06 53.36
N ALA A 218 46.72 -57.27 52.76
CA ALA A 218 47.97 -57.77 52.20
C ALA A 218 48.98 -58.26 53.26
N LEU A 219 48.93 -57.73 54.48
CA LEU A 219 49.76 -58.18 55.61
C LEU A 219 49.22 -59.44 56.30
N CYS A 220 47.93 -59.73 56.14
CA CYS A 220 47.27 -60.90 56.72
C CYS A 220 47.13 -62.08 55.74
N LYS A 221 47.58 -61.93 54.49
CA LYS A 221 47.77 -63.01 53.52
C LYS A 221 49.19 -63.54 53.60
#